data_AF-D2R8Y0-F1
#
_entry.id   AF-D2R8Y0-F1
#
_cell.length_a   1.000
_cell.length_b   1.000
_cell.length_c   1.000
_cell.angle_alpha   90.00
_cell.angle_beta   90.00
_cell.angle_gamma   90.00
#
_symmetry.space_group_name_H-M   'P 1'
#
loop_
_entity.id
_entity.type
_entity.pdbx_description
1 polymer ?
#
loop_
_entity_poly.entity_id
_entity_poly.type
_entity_poly.pdbx_seq_one_letter_code
_entity_poly.pdbx_strand_id
1 'polypeptide(L)'
;MNDNPSSMTCHVPAHCRRRMTIGLVLAGLFLVLNVALPVCVGDFYPFTSAPMFRDAPQQYCNYKIVNERGEPMDPKATLCQRIYDGNPVGYGVGLEPPPVIEEFGCVRTEEELTAHLKKLLQRPEHAGCQALTITQEVIGSHADGSVDVVQVDEVTVSRDAVSAAGSSQ
;
A
#
# COMPACT_ATOMS: atom_id res chain seq x y z
N MET A 1 -17.57 4.05 -72.32
CA MET A 1 -16.28 4.72 -72.05
C MET A 1 -15.99 4.52 -70.57
N ASN A 2 -15.05 3.64 -70.24
CA ASN A 2 -14.63 3.36 -68.86
C ASN A 2 -13.23 3.96 -68.69
N ASP A 3 -13.16 5.11 -68.04
CA ASP A 3 -11.89 5.71 -67.66
C ASP A 3 -11.38 5.02 -66.39
N ASN A 4 -10.32 4.23 -66.56
CA ASN A 4 -9.60 3.60 -65.46
C ASN A 4 -8.79 4.67 -64.72
N PRO A 5 -9.00 4.91 -63.41
CA PRO A 5 -8.19 5.85 -62.66
C PRO A 5 -6.77 5.29 -62.54
N SER A 6 -5.85 5.94 -63.24
CA SER A 6 -4.41 5.65 -63.16
C SER A 6 -3.96 5.76 -61.71
N SER A 7 -3.50 4.65 -61.17
CA SER A 7 -3.06 4.52 -59.78
C SER A 7 -1.82 5.40 -59.56
N MET A 8 -2.03 6.55 -58.89
CA MET A 8 -0.97 7.46 -58.49
C MET A 8 -0.19 6.81 -57.34
N THR A 9 0.90 6.13 -57.67
CA THR A 9 1.82 5.58 -56.66
C THR A 9 2.70 6.71 -56.14
N CYS A 10 2.37 7.20 -54.94
CA CYS A 10 3.16 8.22 -54.27
C CYS A 10 4.47 7.61 -53.77
N HIS A 11 5.57 7.87 -54.49
CA HIS A 11 6.91 7.43 -54.10
C HIS A 11 7.38 8.23 -52.88
N VAL A 12 7.21 7.65 -51.68
CA VAL A 12 7.77 8.20 -50.45
C VAL A 12 9.30 8.09 -50.51
N PRO A 13 10.05 9.22 -50.42
CA PRO A 13 11.51 9.21 -50.49
C PRO A 13 12.13 8.33 -49.39
N ALA A 14 13.23 7.64 -49.70
CA ALA A 14 13.90 6.72 -48.76
C ALA A 14 14.30 7.39 -47.43
N HIS A 15 14.63 8.70 -47.46
CA HIS A 15 14.92 9.48 -46.25
C HIS A 15 13.71 9.65 -45.32
N CYS A 16 12.49 9.72 -45.87
CA CYS A 16 11.25 9.73 -45.08
C CYS A 16 11.02 8.37 -44.40
N ARG A 17 11.26 7.26 -45.13
CA ARG A 17 11.14 5.90 -44.56
C ARG A 17 12.11 5.67 -43.41
N ARG A 18 13.39 6.07 -43.56
CA ARG A 18 14.40 5.88 -42.49
C ARG A 18 14.07 6.67 -41.23
N ARG A 19 13.59 7.91 -41.35
CA ARG A 19 13.15 8.72 -40.20
C ARG A 19 11.93 8.12 -39.51
N MET A 20 10.97 7.60 -40.27
CA MET A 20 9.79 6.92 -39.75
C MET A 20 10.15 5.64 -38.99
N THR A 21 11.07 4.82 -39.51
CA THR A 21 11.55 3.62 -38.82
C THR A 21 12.26 3.96 -37.50
N ILE A 22 13.10 4.99 -37.48
CA ILE A 22 13.78 5.44 -36.25
C ILE A 22 12.74 5.91 -35.22
N GLY A 23 11.75 6.69 -35.64
CA GLY A 23 10.68 7.14 -34.75
C GLY A 23 9.89 5.98 -34.14
N LEU A 24 9.56 4.96 -34.93
CA LEU A 24 8.86 3.76 -34.45
C LEU A 24 9.71 2.95 -33.47
N VAL A 25 11.01 2.81 -33.72
CA VAL A 25 11.93 2.11 -32.81
C VAL A 25 12.02 2.85 -31.48
N LEU A 26 12.15 4.18 -31.50
CA LEU A 26 12.21 4.99 -30.28
C LEU A 26 10.91 4.93 -29.49
N ALA A 27 9.76 5.01 -30.16
CA ALA A 27 8.45 4.87 -29.51
C ALA A 27 8.26 3.48 -28.92
N GLY A 28 8.66 2.43 -29.64
CA GLY A 28 8.63 1.05 -29.14
C GLY A 28 9.53 0.86 -27.93
N LEU A 29 10.75 1.38 -27.97
CA LEU A 29 11.68 1.32 -26.84
C LEU A 29 11.12 2.08 -25.62
N PHE A 30 10.54 3.26 -25.83
CA PHE A 30 9.90 4.04 -24.77
C PHE A 30 8.77 3.24 -24.10
N LEU A 31 7.89 2.61 -24.88
CA LEU A 31 6.81 1.79 -24.35
C LEU A 31 7.34 0.57 -23.58
N VAL A 32 8.32 -0.14 -24.15
CA VAL A 32 8.94 -1.30 -23.50
C VAL A 32 9.60 -0.90 -22.18
N LEU A 33 10.34 0.20 -22.14
CA LEU A 33 10.96 0.68 -20.91
C LEU A 33 9.90 1.04 -19.87
N ASN A 34 8.85 1.78 -20.22
CA ASN A 34 7.82 2.16 -19.25
C ASN A 34 7.02 0.96 -18.70
N VAL A 35 6.92 -0.13 -19.44
CA VAL A 35 6.25 -1.36 -18.97
C VAL A 35 7.20 -2.30 -18.23
N ALA A 36 8.41 -2.50 -18.76
CA ALA A 36 9.36 -3.47 -18.24
C ALA A 36 10.14 -2.95 -17.01
N LEU A 37 10.44 -1.64 -16.91
CA LEU A 37 11.17 -1.12 -15.75
C LEU A 37 10.43 -1.39 -14.43
N PRO A 38 9.14 -1.04 -14.29
CA PRO A 38 8.41 -1.31 -13.04
C PRO A 38 8.33 -2.81 -12.71
N VAL A 39 8.19 -3.66 -13.73
CA VAL A 39 8.12 -5.11 -13.56
C VAL A 39 9.46 -5.72 -13.13
N CYS A 40 10.57 -5.23 -13.69
CA CYS A 40 11.90 -5.80 -13.44
C CYS A 40 12.59 -5.22 -12.20
N VAL A 41 12.39 -3.93 -11.90
CA VAL A 41 13.00 -3.24 -10.75
C VAL A 41 12.11 -3.35 -9.50
N GLY A 42 10.88 -3.83 -9.67
CA GLY A 42 9.87 -3.88 -8.63
C GLY A 42 9.15 -2.53 -8.51
N ASP A 43 7.90 -2.57 -8.05
CA ASP A 43 7.30 -1.38 -7.46
C ASP A 43 8.22 -0.94 -6.31
N PHE A 44 8.73 0.29 -6.40
CA PHE A 44 9.35 0.95 -5.26
C PHE A 44 8.23 1.20 -4.24
N TYR A 45 7.97 0.14 -3.48
CA TYR A 45 7.19 0.08 -2.26
C TYR A 45 7.22 1.42 -1.51
N PRO A 46 6.09 2.07 -1.13
CA PRO A 46 4.72 2.05 -1.64
C PRO A 46 4.41 3.39 -2.35
N PHE A 47 5.35 3.91 -3.13
CA PHE A 47 5.30 5.28 -3.69
C PHE A 47 4.86 5.34 -5.15
N THR A 48 4.85 4.22 -5.87
CA THR A 48 4.56 4.20 -7.31
C THR A 48 3.07 4.07 -7.67
N SER A 49 2.22 3.65 -6.74
CA SER A 49 0.80 3.32 -7.01
C SER A 49 -0.22 4.19 -6.28
N ALA A 50 0.22 5.23 -5.54
CA ALA A 50 -0.72 6.23 -5.03
C ALA A 50 -1.32 7.02 -6.23
N PRO A 51 -2.63 7.35 -6.21
CA PRO A 51 -3.31 7.97 -7.33
C PRO A 51 -2.56 9.24 -7.72
N MET A 52 -2.44 9.48 -9.03
CA MET A 52 -1.71 10.60 -9.67
C MET A 52 -2.03 12.02 -9.12
N PHE A 53 -2.85 12.15 -8.08
CA PHE A 53 -3.39 13.38 -7.52
C PHE A 53 -3.32 13.46 -5.98
N ARG A 54 -2.53 12.62 -5.30
CA ARG A 54 -2.26 12.80 -3.85
C ARG A 54 -0.78 12.98 -3.58
N ASP A 55 -0.47 13.88 -2.65
CA ASP A 55 0.87 13.95 -2.06
C ASP A 55 1.23 12.57 -1.50
N ALA A 56 2.44 12.11 -1.81
CA ALA A 56 2.96 10.88 -1.24
C ALA A 56 2.92 11.00 0.29
N PRO A 57 2.38 10.00 1.02
CA PRO A 57 2.46 9.98 2.47
C PRO A 57 3.91 10.12 2.90
N GLN A 58 4.15 11.01 3.85
CA GLN A 58 5.48 11.13 4.43
C GLN A 58 5.81 9.94 5.34
N GLN A 59 4.80 9.21 5.80
CA GLN A 59 4.94 8.11 6.76
C GLN A 59 3.94 6.99 6.49
N TYR A 60 4.41 5.75 6.63
CA TYR A 60 3.62 4.52 6.58
C TYR A 60 3.82 3.75 7.89
N CYS A 61 2.84 2.95 8.30
CA CYS A 61 2.99 2.11 9.49
C CYS A 61 2.85 0.64 9.13
N ASN A 62 3.75 -0.20 9.65
CA ASN A 62 3.53 -1.64 9.74
C ASN A 62 3.05 -1.99 11.15
N TYR A 63 2.05 -2.86 11.24
CA TYR A 63 1.58 -3.37 12.52
C TYR A 63 1.78 -4.88 12.57
N LYS A 64 2.34 -5.36 13.68
CA LYS A 64 2.47 -6.77 13.99
C LYS A 64 1.90 -7.03 15.36
N ILE A 65 0.99 -8.00 15.47
CA ILE A 65 0.47 -8.45 16.77
C ILE A 65 0.97 -9.85 17.08
N VAL A 66 1.42 -10.05 18.31
CA VAL A 66 1.76 -11.35 18.87
C VAL A 66 0.95 -11.62 20.14
N ASN A 67 0.70 -12.90 20.46
CA ASN A 67 0.08 -13.31 21.71
C ASN A 67 1.09 -13.38 22.88
N GLU A 68 0.64 -13.80 24.06
CA GLU A 68 1.51 -13.94 25.25
C GLU A 68 2.65 -14.95 25.09
N ARG A 69 2.59 -15.82 24.08
CA ARG A 69 3.64 -16.80 23.74
C ARG A 69 4.62 -16.27 22.70
N GLY A 70 4.43 -15.04 22.22
CA GLY A 70 5.19 -14.46 21.12
C GLY A 70 4.81 -15.00 19.74
N GLU A 71 3.71 -15.74 19.62
CA GLU A 71 3.24 -16.27 18.34
C GLU A 71 2.52 -15.16 17.56
N PRO A 72 2.81 -14.99 16.26
CA PRO A 72 2.16 -13.98 15.43
C PRO A 72 0.68 -14.30 15.22
N MET A 73 -0.15 -13.27 15.34
CA MET A 73 -1.59 -13.35 15.10
C MET A 73 -1.90 -13.04 13.63
N ASP A 74 -3.00 -13.60 13.11
CA ASP A 74 -3.47 -13.31 11.75
C ASP A 74 -3.81 -11.81 11.61
N PRO A 75 -3.23 -11.09 10.62
CA PRO A 75 -3.51 -9.67 10.40
C PRO A 75 -5.00 -9.37 10.20
N LYS A 76 -5.75 -10.26 9.53
CA LYS A 76 -7.20 -10.05 9.31
C LYS A 76 -8.00 -10.20 10.59
N ALA A 77 -7.71 -11.20 11.41
CA ALA A 77 -8.32 -11.38 12.73
C ALA A 77 -8.00 -10.23 13.71
N THR A 78 -6.88 -9.55 13.50
CA THR A 78 -6.42 -8.44 14.34
C THR A 78 -6.69 -7.05 13.77
N LEU A 79 -7.31 -6.99 12.58
CA LEU A 79 -7.62 -5.74 11.87
C LEU A 79 -6.36 -4.90 11.54
N CYS A 80 -5.22 -5.57 11.38
CA CYS A 80 -3.91 -5.01 11.03
C CYS A 80 -3.55 -5.25 9.55
N GLN A 81 -4.51 -5.71 8.73
CA GLN A 81 -4.30 -5.83 7.29
C GLN A 81 -4.25 -4.47 6.61
N ARG A 82 -3.36 -4.36 5.62
CA ARG A 82 -3.38 -3.24 4.68
C ARG A 82 -4.63 -3.28 3.83
N ILE A 83 -5.25 -2.13 3.63
CA ILE A 83 -6.38 -1.96 2.72
C ILE A 83 -5.94 -1.10 1.55
N TYR A 84 -5.98 -1.71 0.36
CA TYR A 84 -5.77 -1.04 -0.92
C TYR A 84 -7.09 -0.79 -1.66
N ASP A 85 -8.22 -1.17 -1.07
CA ASP A 85 -9.55 -1.00 -1.61
C ASP A 85 -10.23 0.19 -0.90
N GLY A 86 -10.49 1.29 -1.60
CA GLY A 86 -11.27 2.40 -1.05
C GLY A 86 -10.76 3.79 -1.40
N ASN A 87 -11.56 4.80 -1.03
CA ASN A 87 -11.35 6.19 -1.42
C ASN A 87 -10.86 7.07 -0.24
N PRO A 88 -9.57 7.49 -0.20
CA PRO A 88 -8.43 6.98 -0.98
C PRO A 88 -7.47 6.13 -0.11
N VAL A 89 -6.85 5.05 -0.59
CA VAL A 89 -6.27 4.84 -1.94
C VAL A 89 -6.49 3.43 -2.56
N GLY A 90 -7.25 3.36 -3.68
CA GLY A 90 -7.25 2.28 -4.71
C GLY A 90 -8.63 1.77 -5.18
N TYR A 91 -8.70 1.20 -6.42
CA TYR A 91 -9.80 0.73 -7.34
C TYR A 91 -11.28 0.58 -6.88
N GLY A 92 -11.61 0.57 -5.59
CA GLY A 92 -12.95 0.35 -5.04
C GLY A 92 -13.77 1.61 -4.80
N VAL A 93 -14.07 2.41 -5.83
CA VAL A 93 -15.02 3.53 -5.68
C VAL A 93 -16.40 2.96 -5.31
N GLY A 94 -16.92 3.35 -4.14
CA GLY A 94 -18.23 2.91 -3.65
C GLY A 94 -18.22 1.64 -2.81
N LEU A 95 -17.04 1.12 -2.44
CA LEU A 95 -16.92 0.05 -1.44
C LEU A 95 -16.54 0.65 -0.09
N GLU A 96 -17.25 0.21 0.96
CA GLU A 96 -16.87 0.48 2.35
C GLU A 96 -15.81 -0.56 2.75
N PRO A 97 -14.56 -0.14 3.02
CA PRO A 97 -13.52 -1.08 3.42
C PRO A 97 -13.82 -1.69 4.80
N PRO A 98 -13.35 -2.91 5.08
CA PRO A 98 -13.45 -3.45 6.43
C PRO A 98 -12.72 -2.55 7.43
N PRO A 99 -13.14 -2.51 8.70
CA PRO A 99 -12.47 -1.71 9.72
C PRO A 99 -11.05 -2.22 9.95
N VAL A 100 -10.08 -1.30 9.95
CA VAL A 100 -8.67 -1.57 10.22
C VAL A 100 -8.09 -0.49 11.12
N ILE A 101 -7.02 -0.82 11.85
CA ILE A 101 -6.26 0.16 12.64
C ILE A 101 -5.43 1.08 11.75
N GLU A 102 -4.96 0.56 10.63
CA GLU A 102 -4.13 1.29 9.68
C GLU A 102 -4.97 2.33 8.94
N GLU A 103 -4.54 3.58 9.05
CA GLU A 103 -5.09 4.69 8.28
C GLU A 103 -3.93 5.36 7.56
N PHE A 104 -4.13 5.61 6.27
CA PHE A 104 -3.07 6.06 5.38
C PHE A 104 -2.53 7.43 5.81
N GLY A 105 -1.23 7.49 6.12
CA GLY A 105 -0.57 8.72 6.60
C GLY A 105 -0.82 9.06 8.07
N CYS A 106 -1.39 8.14 8.86
CA CYS A 106 -1.62 8.32 10.29
C CYS A 106 -0.73 7.39 11.13
N VAL A 107 0.00 7.98 12.08
CA VAL A 107 0.77 7.25 13.11
C VAL A 107 -0.10 7.20 14.36
N ARG A 108 -0.39 6.00 14.85
CA ARG A 108 -1.22 5.81 16.05
C ARG A 108 -0.47 6.16 17.31
N THR A 109 -1.18 6.71 18.31
CA THR A 109 -0.62 6.94 19.64
C THR A 109 -0.67 5.67 20.49
N GLU A 110 0.11 5.62 21.56
CA GLU A 110 0.08 4.51 22.53
C GLU A 110 -1.33 4.26 23.08
N GLU A 111 -2.11 5.33 23.33
CA GLU A 111 -3.49 5.21 23.82
C GLU A 111 -4.41 4.58 22.77
N GLU A 112 -4.25 4.94 21.49
CA GLU A 112 -5.02 4.35 20.39
C GLU A 112 -4.66 2.87 20.20
N LEU A 113 -3.38 2.53 20.23
CA LEU A 113 -2.89 1.14 20.18
C LEU A 113 -3.42 0.33 21.37
N THR A 114 -3.37 0.90 22.56
CA THR A 114 -3.92 0.28 23.79
C THR A 114 -5.42 0.05 23.64
N ALA A 115 -6.18 1.05 23.20
CA ALA A 115 -7.62 0.93 23.00
C ALA A 115 -7.95 -0.14 21.96
N HIS A 116 -7.16 -0.25 20.89
CA HIS A 116 -7.28 -1.30 19.88
C HIS A 116 -7.07 -2.69 20.47
N LEU A 117 -5.97 -2.91 21.19
CA LEU A 117 -5.68 -4.19 21.84
C LEU A 117 -6.75 -4.60 22.86
N LYS A 118 -7.26 -3.64 23.65
CA LYS A 118 -8.38 -3.88 24.58
C LYS A 118 -9.63 -4.37 23.85
N LYS A 119 -9.98 -3.75 22.72
CA LYS A 119 -11.11 -4.19 21.87
C LYS A 119 -10.87 -5.59 21.32
N LEU A 120 -9.66 -5.91 20.85
CA LEU A 120 -9.33 -7.25 20.34
C LEU A 120 -9.46 -8.32 21.42
N LEU A 121 -8.96 -8.09 22.63
CA LEU A 121 -9.07 -9.04 23.75
C LEU A 121 -10.52 -9.34 24.14
N GLN A 122 -11.46 -8.43 23.89
CA GLN A 122 -12.88 -8.63 24.12
C GLN A 122 -13.57 -9.49 23.05
N ARG A 123 -12.94 -9.74 21.89
CA ARG A 123 -13.54 -10.53 20.82
C ARG A 123 -13.51 -12.03 21.14
N PRO A 124 -14.55 -12.80 20.78
CA PRO A 124 -14.62 -14.24 21.06
C PRO A 124 -13.46 -15.04 20.46
N GLU A 125 -13.01 -14.66 19.25
CA GLU A 125 -11.89 -15.30 18.55
C GLU A 125 -10.56 -15.19 19.31
N HIS A 126 -10.41 -14.21 20.20
CA HIS A 126 -9.21 -13.98 21.01
C HIS A 126 -9.41 -14.38 22.48
N ALA A 127 -10.50 -15.04 22.84
CA ALA A 127 -10.85 -15.40 24.23
C ALA A 127 -9.77 -16.25 24.94
N GLY A 128 -9.00 -17.02 24.18
CA GLY A 128 -7.89 -17.83 24.70
C GLY A 128 -6.61 -17.05 25.01
N CYS A 129 -6.47 -15.82 24.51
CA CYS A 129 -5.27 -15.01 24.72
C CYS A 129 -5.34 -14.28 26.07
N GLN A 130 -4.24 -14.32 26.82
CA GLN A 130 -4.12 -13.61 28.11
C GLN A 130 -3.54 -12.23 27.93
N ALA A 131 -2.70 -12.04 26.92
CA ALA A 131 -2.17 -10.74 26.55
C ALA A 131 -1.97 -10.68 25.04
N LEU A 132 -2.00 -9.45 24.52
CA LEU A 132 -1.60 -9.15 23.15
C LEU A 132 -0.55 -8.05 23.19
N THR A 133 0.44 -8.17 22.32
CA THR A 133 1.46 -7.12 22.08
C THR A 133 1.34 -6.67 20.65
N ILE A 134 1.27 -5.36 20.42
CA ILE A 134 1.34 -4.74 19.10
C ILE A 134 2.68 -4.01 18.96
N THR A 135 3.37 -4.27 17.85
CA THR A 135 4.52 -3.50 17.40
C THR A 135 4.09 -2.64 16.22
N GLN A 136 4.33 -1.33 16.30
CA GLN A 136 4.13 -0.37 15.22
C GLN A 136 5.49 0.10 14.71
N GLU A 137 5.81 -0.20 13.46
CA GLU A 137 6.99 0.34 12.79
C GLU A 137 6.56 1.50 11.90
N VAL A 138 7.05 2.71 12.19
CA VAL A 138 6.84 3.88 11.32
C VAL A 138 7.95 3.90 10.29
N ILE A 139 7.58 3.78 9.02
CA ILE A 139 8.46 3.89 7.86
C ILE A 139 8.41 5.34 7.37
N GLY A 140 9.56 5.98 7.27
CA GLY A 140 9.69 7.37 6.86
C GLY A 140 10.96 7.63 6.08
N SER A 141 11.14 8.87 5.62
CA SER A 141 12.36 9.29 4.91
C SER A 141 13.45 9.74 5.88
N HIS A 142 14.69 9.37 5.58
CA HIS A 142 15.89 9.87 6.25
C HIS A 142 16.46 11.09 5.51
N ALA A 143 17.37 11.82 6.18
CA ALA A 143 18.00 13.01 5.62
C ALA A 143 18.82 12.75 4.35
N ASP A 144 19.27 11.51 4.13
CA ASP A 144 19.99 11.07 2.94
C ASP A 144 19.08 10.66 1.77
N GLY A 145 17.76 10.76 1.96
CA GLY A 145 16.74 10.38 0.97
C GLY A 145 16.41 8.89 0.95
N SER A 146 17.02 8.06 1.81
CA SER A 146 16.58 6.68 2.00
C SER A 146 15.24 6.62 2.73
N VAL A 147 14.53 5.50 2.58
CA VAL A 147 13.27 5.22 3.27
C VAL A 147 13.46 3.94 4.08
N ASP A 148 13.30 4.02 5.39
CA ASP A 148 13.44 2.89 6.32
C ASP A 148 12.57 3.12 7.57
N VAL A 149 12.63 2.20 8.54
CA VAL A 149 11.95 2.32 9.83
C VAL A 149 12.61 3.45 10.65
N VAL A 150 11.84 4.52 10.87
CA VAL A 150 12.28 5.70 11.62
C VAL A 150 11.87 5.66 13.10
N GLN A 151 10.86 4.87 13.45
CA GLN A 151 10.36 4.71 14.81
C GLN A 151 9.75 3.32 14.99
N VAL A 152 9.92 2.74 16.18
CA VAL A 152 9.29 1.48 16.59
C VAL A 152 8.66 1.69 17.95
N ASP A 153 7.35 1.50 18.04
CA ASP A 153 6.60 1.51 19.28
C ASP A 153 6.08 0.11 19.59
N GLU A 154 6.11 -0.28 20.85
CA GLU A 154 5.62 -1.58 21.31
C GLU A 154 4.69 -1.38 22.51
N VAL A 155 3.49 -1.94 22.42
CA VAL A 155 2.46 -1.83 23.45
C VAL A 155 1.91 -3.21 23.78
N THR A 156 1.85 -3.55 25.05
CA THR A 156 1.27 -4.80 25.56
C THR A 156 0.06 -4.52 26.43
N VAL A 157 -1.03 -5.25 26.19
CA VAL A 157 -2.23 -5.21 27.03
C VAL A 157 -2.54 -6.62 27.51
N SER A 158 -2.71 -6.78 28.82
CA SER A 158 -3.21 -8.01 29.43
C SER A 158 -4.72 -7.96 29.62
N ARG A 159 -5.36 -9.14 29.60
CA ARG A 159 -6.79 -9.31 29.83
C ARG A 159 -7.21 -8.84 31.23
N ASP A 160 -6.36 -9.06 32.24
CA ASP A 160 -6.60 -8.60 33.61
C ASP A 160 -6.77 -7.07 33.70
N ALA A 161 -5.96 -6.33 32.92
CA ALA A 161 -6.07 -4.87 32.84
C ALA A 161 -7.36 -4.39 32.17
N VAL A 162 -7.97 -5.20 31.31
CA VAL A 162 -9.27 -4.91 30.68
C VAL A 162 -10.40 -5.10 31.69
N SER A 163 -10.35 -6.18 32.48
CA SER A 163 -11.38 -6.52 33.46
C SER A 163 -11.47 -5.51 34.61
N ALA A 164 -10.32 -5.01 35.08
CA ALA A 164 -10.28 -4.02 36.16
C ALA A 164 -11.00 -2.70 35.82
N ALA A 165 -10.99 -2.30 34.54
CA ALA A 165 -11.66 -1.08 34.08
C ALA A 165 -13.19 -1.20 34.01
N GLY A 166 -13.74 -2.42 33.95
CA GLY A 166 -15.18 -2.66 33.85
C GLY A 166 -15.93 -2.67 35.19
N SER A 167 -15.23 -2.67 36.33
CA SER A 167 -15.82 -2.77 37.67
C SER A 167 -16.04 -1.43 38.37
N SER A 168 -15.78 -0.30 37.70
CA SER A 168 -15.90 1.05 38.28
C SER A 168 -17.11 1.85 37.78
N GLN A 169 -18.14 1.20 37.25
CA GLN A 169 -19.40 1.83 36.84
C GLN A 169 -20.57 1.44 37.74
#